data_AF-K6GI28-F1
#
_entry.id   AF-K6GI28-F1
#
_cell.length_a   1.000
_cell.length_b   1.000
_cell.length_c   1.000
_cell.angle_alpha   90.00
_cell.angle_beta   90.00
_cell.angle_gamma   90.00
#
_symmetry.space_group_name_H-M   'P 1'
#
loop_
_entity.id
_entity.type
_entity.pdbx_description
1 polymer ?
#
loop_
_entity_poly.entity_id
_entity_poly.type
_entity_poly.pdbx_seq_one_letter_code
_entity_poly.pdbx_strand_id
1 'polypeptide(L)'
;MAISKKVGNAVARNRVKRVVRECFRLCAPQAVAGLDVVVVAKKCLDPRRLDLHQAISDLRPLLIRMAKDLDRPARPGSVDPCDAP
;
A
#
# COMPACT_ATOMS: atom_id res chain seq x y z
N MET A 1 0.10 -5.80 5.88
CA MET A 1 1.26 -4.88 5.92
C MET A 1 2.37 -5.46 6.75
N ALA A 2 3.55 -5.68 6.16
CA ALA A 2 4.71 -6.21 6.85
C ALA A 2 5.72 -5.08 7.11
N ILE A 3 6.19 -4.97 8.35
CA ILE A 3 7.25 -4.02 8.73
C ILE A 3 8.35 -4.80 9.43
N SER A 4 9.57 -4.71 8.90
CA SER A 4 10.73 -5.38 9.46
C SER A 4 11.03 -4.87 10.88
N LYS A 5 11.57 -5.74 11.74
CA LYS A 5 12.08 -5.36 13.07
C LYS A 5 13.15 -4.25 12.99
N LYS A 6 13.86 -4.16 11.86
CA LYS A 6 14.91 -3.15 11.59
C LYS A 6 14.41 -1.71 11.51
N VAL A 7 13.10 -1.50 11.31
CA VAL A 7 12.49 -0.17 11.21
C VAL A 7 12.37 0.51 12.58
N GLY A 8 12.35 -0.25 13.68
CA GLY A 8 12.31 0.29 15.03
C GLY A 8 11.51 -0.56 16.02
N ASN A 9 11.26 0.01 17.19
CA ASN A 9 10.50 -0.64 18.26
C ASN A 9 9.03 -0.90 17.88
N ALA A 10 8.31 -1.67 18.70
CA ALA A 10 6.93 -2.06 18.41
C ALA A 10 6.00 -0.84 18.23
N VAL A 11 6.17 0.20 19.05
CA VAL A 11 5.37 1.43 19.01
C VAL A 11 5.58 2.18 17.69
N ALA A 12 6.83 2.37 17.28
CA ALA A 12 7.20 3.02 16.03
C ALA A 12 6.64 2.27 14.81
N ARG A 13 6.75 0.94 14.78
CA ARG A 13 6.15 0.12 13.71
C ARG A 13 4.62 0.21 13.72
N ASN A 14 4.00 0.24 14.89
CA ASN A 14 2.55 0.37 15.00
C ASN A 14 2.07 1.76 14.54
N ARG A 15 2.84 2.82 14.81
CA ARG A 15 2.58 4.16 14.28
C ARG A 15 2.63 4.16 12.76
N VAL A 16 3.69 3.63 12.15
CA VAL A 16 3.79 3.51 10.68
C VAL A 16 2.59 2.74 10.11
N LYS A 17 2.24 1.58 10.67
CA LYS A 17 1.04 0.83 10.25
C LYS A 17 -0.26 1.64 10.39
N ARG A 18 -0.36 2.51 11.40
CA ARG A 18 -1.55 3.38 11.57
C ARG A 18 -1.59 4.45 10.49
N VAL A 19 -0.49 5.17 10.27
CA VAL A 19 -0.40 6.23 9.25
C VAL A 19 -0.66 5.68 7.85
N VAL A 20 -0.05 4.55 7.50
CA VAL A 20 -0.26 3.93 6.20
C VAL A 20 -1.72 3.49 6.05
N ARG A 21 -2.30 2.77 7.02
CA ARG A 21 -3.73 2.38 6.96
C ARG A 21 -4.67 3.57 6.84
N GLU A 22 -4.36 4.66 7.52
CA GLU A 22 -5.12 5.90 7.42
C GLU A 22 -5.06 6.50 6.01
N CYS A 23 -3.87 6.54 5.43
CA CYS A 23 -3.68 6.97 4.05
C CYS A 23 -4.51 6.12 3.08
N PHE A 24 -4.53 4.80 3.23
CA PHE A 24 -5.38 3.92 2.41
C PHE A 24 -6.87 4.21 2.63
N ARG A 25 -7.31 4.42 3.87
CA ARG A 25 -8.71 4.74 4.16
C ARG A 25 -9.15 6.06 3.49
N LEU A 26 -8.30 7.08 3.50
CA LEU A 26 -8.61 8.41 2.94
C LEU A 26 -8.47 8.47 1.42
N CYS A 27 -7.44 7.83 0.87
CA CYS A 27 -7.17 7.87 -0.57
C CYS A 27 -7.98 6.85 -1.36
N ALA A 28 -8.57 5.86 -0.70
CA ALA A 28 -9.03 4.66 -1.39
C ALA A 28 -10.42 4.13 -0.95
N PRO A 29 -11.51 4.89 -1.20
CA PRO A 29 -12.84 4.30 -1.27
C PRO A 29 -13.10 3.57 -2.60
N GLN A 30 -12.50 4.03 -3.71
CA GLN A 30 -12.79 3.54 -5.08
C GLN A 30 -11.54 3.02 -5.82
N ALA A 31 -10.35 3.50 -5.48
CA ALA A 31 -9.13 3.21 -6.24
C ALA A 31 -8.56 1.78 -6.05
N VAL A 32 -8.98 1.05 -5.01
CA VAL A 32 -8.48 -0.31 -4.69
C VAL A 32 -9.59 -1.28 -4.31
N ALA A 33 -10.85 -0.97 -4.63
CA ALA A 33 -11.93 -1.93 -4.45
C ALA A 33 -11.65 -3.15 -5.36
N GLY A 34 -11.29 -4.29 -4.75
CA GLY A 34 -10.89 -5.50 -5.47
C GLY A 34 -9.38 -5.80 -5.51
N LEU A 35 -8.53 -5.08 -4.76
CA LEU A 35 -7.08 -5.36 -4.69
C LEU A 35 -6.56 -5.74 -3.31
N ASP A 36 -5.72 -6.76 -3.30
CA ASP A 36 -4.85 -7.09 -2.17
C ASP A 36 -3.51 -6.33 -2.27
N VAL A 37 -3.44 -5.17 -1.61
CA VAL A 37 -2.22 -4.35 -1.59
C VAL A 37 -1.31 -4.73 -0.42
N VAL A 38 -0.16 -5.34 -0.73
CA VAL A 38 0.88 -5.64 0.25
C VAL A 38 1.92 -4.52 0.30
N VAL A 39 1.87 -3.73 1.37
CA VAL A 39 2.89 -2.70 1.64
C VAL A 39 4.05 -3.28 2.44
N VAL A 40 5.27 -3.10 1.92
CA VAL A 40 6.54 -3.45 2.58
C VAL A 40 7.32 -2.17 2.88
N ALA A 41 7.54 -1.89 4.16
CA ALA A 41 8.37 -0.75 4.57
C ALA A 41 9.85 -1.01 4.22
N LYS A 42 10.45 -0.11 3.43
CA LYS A 42 11.89 -0.13 3.13
C LYS A 42 12.72 0.26 4.36
N LYS A 43 13.98 -0.20 4.38
CA LYS A 43 14.93 0.05 5.50
C LYS A 43 15.18 1.53 5.79
N CYS A 44 15.10 2.39 4.78
CA CYS A 44 15.35 3.83 4.91
C CYS A 44 14.16 4.62 5.49
N LEU A 45 13.07 3.94 5.88
CA LEU A 45 11.90 4.59 6.43
C LEU A 45 12.13 4.98 7.89
N ASP A 46 12.13 6.28 8.18
CA ASP A 46 12.15 6.81 9.54
C ASP A 46 10.70 6.90 10.10
N PRO A 47 10.36 6.10 11.14
CA PRO A 47 9.02 6.10 11.73
C PRO A 47 8.62 7.42 12.39
N ARG A 48 9.57 8.27 12.77
CA ARG A 48 9.29 9.55 13.44
C ARG A 48 8.94 10.63 12.43
N ARG A 49 9.54 10.57 11.24
CA ARG A 49 9.34 11.54 10.16
C ARG A 49 8.15 11.20 9.27
N LEU A 50 7.67 9.95 9.29
CA LEU A 50 6.50 9.57 8.51
C LEU A 50 5.22 10.11 9.16
N ASP A 51 4.69 11.23 8.66
CA ASP A 51 3.36 11.70 8.99
C ASP A 51 2.33 11.32 7.91
N LEU A 52 1.06 11.61 8.18
CA LEU A 52 -0.03 11.31 7.27
C LEU A 52 0.06 12.11 5.97
N HIS A 53 0.48 13.36 6.04
CA HIS A 53 0.58 14.22 4.87
C HIS A 53 1.65 13.70 3.91
N GLN A 54 2.82 13.34 4.43
CA GLN A 54 3.91 12.72 3.67
C GLN A 54 3.46 11.38 3.09
N ALA A 55 2.81 10.53 3.90
CA ALA A 55 2.30 9.25 3.42
C ALA A 55 1.30 9.41 2.27
N ILE A 56 0.37 10.36 2.37
CA ILE A 56 -0.59 10.68 1.30
C ILE A 56 0.13 11.19 0.06
N SER A 57 1.05 12.12 0.21
CA SER A 57 1.83 12.67 -0.93
C SER A 57 2.57 11.57 -1.69
N ASP A 58 3.14 10.60 -0.99
CA ASP A 58 3.94 9.53 -1.59
C ASP A 58 3.08 8.39 -2.15
N LEU A 59 2.02 7.98 -1.43
CA LEU A 59 1.21 6.80 -1.79
C LEU A 59 0.08 7.12 -2.77
N ARG A 60 -0.57 8.28 -2.64
CA ARG A 60 -1.72 8.65 -3.49
C ARG A 60 -1.43 8.56 -4.99
N PRO A 61 -0.32 9.12 -5.54
CA PRO A 61 -0.07 9.02 -6.98
C PRO A 61 0.16 7.57 -7.43
N LEU A 62 0.75 6.72 -6.58
CA LEU A 62 0.93 5.30 -6.86
C LEU A 62 -0.42 4.56 -6.90
N LEU A 63 -1.31 4.84 -5.94
CA LEU A 63 -2.64 4.23 -5.90
C LEU A 63 -3.49 4.63 -7.12
N ILE A 64 -3.43 5.89 -7.54
CA ILE A 64 -4.13 6.36 -8.75
C ILE A 64 -3.58 5.67 -10.00
N ARG A 65 -2.26 5.50 -10.08
CA ARG A 65 -1.63 4.80 -11.21
C ARG A 65 -2.03 3.32 -11.25
N MET A 66 -2.02 2.65 -10.10
CA MET A 66 -2.46 1.25 -10.00
C MET A 66 -3.93 1.09 -10.42
N ALA A 67 -4.81 2.01 -10.00
CA ALA A 67 -6.20 2.00 -10.44
C ALA A 67 -6.34 2.09 -11.96
N LYS A 68 -5.55 2.96 -12.61
CA LYS A 68 -5.53 3.10 -14.09
C LYS A 68 -4.96 1.87 -14.79
N ASP A 69 -3.96 1.23 -14.20
CA ASP A 69 -3.34 0.03 -14.77
C ASP A 69 -4.31 -1.18 -14.75
N LEU A 70 -5.32 -1.17 -13.87
CA LEU A 70 -6.37 -2.21 -13.77
C LEU A 70 -7.56 -1.97 -14.70
N ASP A 71 -7.87 -0.70 -15.00
CA ASP A 71 -8.82 -0.36 -16.08
C ASP A 71 -8.29 -0.81 -17.46
N ARG A 72 -7.01 -1.20 -17.54
CA ARG A 72 -6.47 -1.84 -18.73
C ARG A 72 -7.05 -3.26 -18.83
N PRO A 73 -7.79 -3.60 -19.90
CA PRO A 73 -8.36 -4.93 -20.04
C PRO A 73 -7.25 -5.97 -19.90
N ALA A 74 -7.48 -6.98 -19.06
CA ALA A 74 -6.60 -8.11 -18.89
C ALA A 74 -6.20 -8.63 -20.27
N ARG A 75 -4.90 -8.75 -20.52
CA ARG A 75 -4.43 -9.32 -21.78
C ARG A 75 -5.03 -10.74 -21.86
N PRO A 76 -5.62 -11.14 -23.01
CA PRO A 76 -6.12 -12.50 -23.15
C PRO A 76 -4.95 -13.46 -22.92
N GLY A 77 -4.97 -14.20 -21.81
CA GLY A 77 -3.89 -15.12 -21.39
C GLY A 77 -3.35 -14.95 -19.97
N SER A 78 -3.79 -13.99 -19.16
CA SER A 78 -3.49 -14.01 -17.72
C SER A 78 -4.37 -15.04 -17.02
N VAL A 79 -3.75 -16.13 -16.57
CA VAL A 79 -4.40 -17.15 -15.74
C VAL A 79 -4.86 -16.49 -14.44
N ASP A 80 -6.15 -16.58 -14.12
CA ASP A 80 -6.65 -16.16 -12.82
C ASP A 80 -6.04 -17.05 -11.74
N PRO A 81 -5.49 -16.50 -10.64
CA PRO A 81 -4.85 -17.29 -9.59
C PRO A 81 -5.81 -18.31 -8.93
N CYS A 82 -7.11 -18.13 -9.10
CA CYS A 82 -8.16 -19.02 -8.61
C CYS A 82 -8.37 -20.28 -9.48
N ASP A 83 -7.79 -20.34 -10.68
CA ASP A 83 -7.92 -21.49 -11.61
C ASP A 83 -6.69 -22.43 -11.61
N ALA A 84 -5.77 -22.29 -10.64
CA ALA A 84 -4.71 -23.27 -10.45
C ALA A 84 -5.27 -24.52 -9.71
N PRO A 85 -5.02 -25.75 -10.20
CA PRO A 85 -5.55 -26.99 -9.62
C PRO A 85 -5.03 -27.29 -8.22
#